data_AF-A0A3D3WBY5-F1
#
_entry.id   AF-A0A3D3WBY5-F1
#
_cell.length_a   1.000
_cell.length_b   1.000
_cell.length_c   1.000
_cell.angle_alpha   90.00
_cell.angle_beta   90.00
_cell.angle_gamma   90.00
#
_symmetry.space_group_name_H-M   'P 1'
#
loop_
_entity.id
_entity.type
_entity.pdbx_description
1 polymer ?
#
loop_
_entity_poly.entity_id
_entity_poly.type
_entity_poly.pdbx_seq_one_letter_code
_entity_poly.pdbx_strand_id
1 'polypeptide(L)'
;MTADVVNFFFSFSFFSILGWMLEVSYRSVRDKRFVNPGLLKGPYLILYGAGAVMLMAAVSLLQESNWGTKAFAYFIITTGLEFGSGLVAQYFFQIRLWDYSDQRFNYRGHICLKFSLYWILLAFAFEYAVLPPYQSMLVLLSPVFKWIVAGATISIMSMDFLAVAAGRFLRLTPEEKTLMEAEFVNTARPLLDLPEVAKLAQYNHHRGKTRLDHVEEVACLSFRWGKRLSLDTRAIIRGALLHDLFYYDWLHDGPRLHGFRHHTIALENARSITGLTEKEADIIKKHMWPLTVIPPRHMESLVVSLVDTFCSARDYLSMKKQDKPTEAASRCVHPEPGDEKR
;
A
#
# COMPACT_ATOMS: atom_id res chain seq x y z
N MET A 1 -27.06 -21.06 19.95
CA MET A 1 -26.84 -19.67 19.46
C MET A 1 -25.37 -19.24 19.55
N THR A 2 -24.76 -19.10 20.74
CA THR A 2 -23.33 -18.69 20.86
C THR A 2 -22.36 -19.73 20.31
N ALA A 3 -22.65 -21.02 20.53
CA ALA A 3 -21.87 -22.14 20.00
C ALA A 3 -21.89 -22.22 18.45
N ASP A 4 -23.03 -21.90 17.84
CA ASP A 4 -23.19 -21.95 16.38
C ASP A 4 -22.43 -20.81 15.71
N VAL A 5 -22.48 -19.61 16.32
CA VAL A 5 -21.77 -18.43 15.84
C VAL A 5 -20.25 -18.61 15.91
N VAL A 6 -19.72 -19.15 17.01
CA VAL A 6 -18.27 -19.39 17.12
C VAL A 6 -17.81 -20.46 16.13
N ASN A 7 -18.59 -21.52 15.94
CA ASN A 7 -18.27 -22.57 14.98
C ASN A 7 -18.27 -22.00 13.55
N PHE A 8 -19.19 -21.11 13.20
CA PHE A 8 -19.23 -20.43 11.91
C PHE A 8 -17.94 -19.65 11.63
N PHE A 9 -17.56 -18.73 12.53
CA PHE A 9 -16.36 -17.89 12.33
C PHE A 9 -15.06 -18.68 12.36
N PHE A 10 -15.00 -19.71 13.19
CA PHE A 10 -13.86 -20.64 13.22
C PHE A 10 -13.78 -21.46 11.94
N SER A 11 -14.91 -21.98 11.43
CA SER A 11 -14.95 -22.73 10.15
C SER A 11 -14.49 -21.87 8.99
N PHE A 12 -15.00 -20.64 8.92
CA PHE A 12 -14.57 -19.66 7.92
C PHE A 12 -13.05 -19.43 7.98
N SER A 13 -12.50 -19.18 9.17
CA SER A 13 -11.06 -18.94 9.35
C SER A 13 -10.22 -20.17 9.00
N PHE A 14 -10.61 -21.34 9.49
CA PHE A 14 -9.92 -22.61 9.27
C PHE A 14 -9.84 -22.96 7.79
N PHE A 15 -10.97 -22.92 7.08
CA PHE A 15 -11.00 -23.25 5.66
C PHE A 15 -10.40 -22.17 4.77
N SER A 16 -10.37 -20.90 5.21
CA SER A 16 -9.61 -19.86 4.51
C SER A 16 -8.11 -20.16 4.53
N ILE A 17 -7.57 -20.58 5.68
CA ILE A 17 -6.14 -20.94 5.82
C ILE A 17 -5.85 -22.24 5.07
N LEU A 18 -6.67 -23.28 5.26
CA LEU A 18 -6.48 -24.57 4.60
C LEU A 18 -6.55 -24.45 3.07
N GLY A 19 -7.52 -23.69 2.57
CA GLY A 19 -7.65 -23.41 1.14
C GLY A 19 -6.46 -22.65 0.57
N TRP A 20 -5.94 -21.68 1.33
CA TRP A 20 -4.70 -21.00 0.96
C TRP A 20 -3.51 -21.96 0.91
N MET A 21 -3.33 -22.82 1.92
CA MET A 21 -2.23 -23.81 1.94
C MET A 21 -2.30 -24.74 0.73
N LEU A 22 -3.50 -25.22 0.38
CA LEU A 22 -3.73 -26.09 -0.78
C LEU A 22 -3.35 -25.37 -2.08
N GLU A 23 -3.88 -24.17 -2.28
CA GLU A 23 -3.72 -23.44 -3.54
C GLU A 23 -2.30 -22.88 -3.71
N VAL A 24 -1.66 -22.41 -2.64
CA VAL A 24 -0.23 -22.05 -2.64
C VAL A 24 0.62 -23.25 -3.02
N SER A 25 0.36 -24.41 -2.41
CA SER A 25 1.16 -25.61 -2.66
C SER A 25 1.01 -26.04 -4.12
N TYR A 26 -0.22 -26.11 -4.62
CA TYR A 26 -0.51 -26.46 -6.01
C TYR A 26 0.17 -25.52 -7.00
N ARG A 27 -0.03 -24.21 -6.87
CA ARG A 27 0.54 -23.22 -7.79
C ARG A 27 2.06 -23.13 -7.67
N SER A 28 2.59 -23.21 -6.46
CA SER A 28 4.04 -23.06 -6.24
C SER A 28 4.83 -24.25 -6.77
N VAL A 29 4.28 -25.47 -6.64
CA VAL A 29 4.88 -26.68 -7.24
C VAL A 29 4.83 -26.61 -8.77
N ARG A 30 3.67 -26.21 -9.33
CA ARG A 30 3.51 -26.09 -10.79
C ARG A 30 4.43 -25.03 -11.40
N ASP A 31 4.53 -23.87 -10.76
CA ASP A 31 5.24 -22.70 -11.29
C ASP A 31 6.71 -22.63 -10.81
N LYS A 32 7.15 -23.61 -10.00
CA LYS A 32 8.51 -23.73 -9.41
C LYS A 32 8.98 -22.49 -8.63
N ARG A 33 8.04 -21.68 -8.15
CA ARG A 33 8.30 -20.47 -7.36
C ARG A 33 7.14 -20.25 -6.41
N PHE A 34 7.36 -19.50 -5.33
CA PHE A 34 6.26 -19.15 -4.44
C PHE A 34 5.22 -18.29 -5.17
N VAL A 35 3.98 -18.76 -5.22
CA VAL A 35 2.85 -18.06 -5.81
C VAL A 35 1.76 -17.93 -4.75
N ASN A 36 1.56 -16.72 -4.24
CA ASN A 36 0.46 -16.42 -3.34
C ASN A 36 -0.87 -16.33 -4.13
N PRO A 37 -1.87 -17.18 -3.83
CA PRO A 37 -3.16 -17.14 -4.50
C PRO A 37 -4.08 -16.10 -3.88
N GLY A 38 -4.92 -15.50 -4.71
CA GLY A 38 -5.99 -14.60 -4.26
C GLY A 38 -5.60 -13.12 -4.21
N LEU A 39 -6.47 -12.34 -3.58
CA LEU A 39 -6.40 -10.88 -3.53
C LEU A 39 -5.47 -10.37 -2.41
N LEU A 40 -5.48 -11.07 -1.27
CA LEU A 40 -4.78 -10.67 -0.05
C LEU A 40 -3.35 -11.24 0.00
N LYS A 41 -2.49 -10.63 0.81
CA LYS A 41 -1.08 -11.01 0.95
C LYS A 41 -0.85 -12.08 2.00
N GLY A 42 -1.72 -12.15 3.01
CA GLY A 42 -1.61 -13.09 4.13
C GLY A 42 -2.01 -14.53 3.78
N PRO A 43 -1.83 -15.46 4.74
CA PRO A 43 -2.00 -16.89 4.55
C PRO A 43 -3.46 -17.34 4.62
N TYR A 44 -4.34 -16.71 3.84
CA TYR A 44 -5.76 -17.00 3.82
C TYR A 44 -6.38 -16.71 2.46
N LEU A 45 -7.33 -17.55 2.07
CA LEU A 45 -8.07 -17.43 0.84
C LEU A 45 -9.56 -17.37 1.15
N ILE A 46 -10.10 -16.15 1.23
CA ILE A 46 -11.49 -15.84 1.62
C ILE A 46 -12.49 -16.71 0.85
N LEU A 47 -12.22 -16.96 -0.43
CA LEU A 47 -13.07 -17.77 -1.30
C LEU A 47 -13.31 -19.18 -0.74
N TYR A 48 -12.28 -19.82 -0.19
CA TYR A 48 -12.40 -21.17 0.36
C TYR A 48 -13.13 -21.18 1.71
N GLY A 49 -12.88 -20.19 2.57
CA GLY A 49 -13.63 -20.02 3.82
C GLY A 49 -15.11 -19.80 3.58
N ALA A 50 -15.46 -18.90 2.66
CA ALA A 50 -16.84 -18.63 2.29
C ALA A 50 -17.50 -19.86 1.63
N GLY A 51 -16.80 -20.50 0.69
CA GLY A 51 -17.27 -21.72 0.02
C GLY A 51 -17.55 -22.85 1.00
N ALA A 52 -16.62 -23.15 1.90
CA ALA A 52 -16.79 -24.21 2.89
C ALA A 52 -17.99 -23.96 3.81
N VAL A 53 -18.17 -22.74 4.31
CA VAL A 53 -19.29 -22.41 5.19
C VAL A 53 -20.64 -22.45 4.46
N MET A 54 -20.70 -21.98 3.22
CA MET A 54 -21.92 -22.11 2.40
C MET A 54 -22.23 -23.57 2.06
N LEU A 55 -21.21 -24.38 1.78
CA LEU A 55 -21.38 -25.83 1.55
C LEU A 55 -21.83 -26.54 2.83
N MET A 56 -21.28 -26.21 4.00
CA MET A 56 -21.74 -26.74 5.29
C MET A 56 -23.21 -26.41 5.55
N ALA A 57 -23.62 -25.17 5.26
CA ALA A 57 -25.03 -24.75 5.37
C ALA A 57 -25.91 -25.54 4.37
N ALA A 58 -25.46 -25.69 3.13
CA ALA A 58 -26.19 -26.44 2.11
C ALA A 58 -26.31 -27.93 2.46
N VAL A 59 -25.25 -28.57 2.96
CA VAL A 59 -25.27 -29.95 3.45
C VAL A 59 -26.31 -30.08 4.57
N SER A 60 -26.31 -29.17 5.55
CA SER A 60 -27.27 -29.16 6.66
C SER A 60 -28.72 -29.01 6.19
N LEU A 61 -28.97 -28.15 5.20
CA LEU A 61 -30.32 -27.90 4.66
C LEU A 61 -30.81 -29.01 3.72
N LEU A 62 -29.90 -29.77 3.09
CA LEU A 62 -30.20 -30.76 2.05
C LEU A 62 -29.91 -32.21 2.48
N GLN A 63 -29.77 -32.50 3.77
CA GLN A 63 -29.39 -33.84 4.26
C GLN A 63 -30.27 -34.95 3.69
N GLU A 64 -31.58 -34.75 3.68
CA GLU A 64 -32.61 -35.69 3.21
C GLU A 64 -32.86 -35.63 1.69
N SER A 65 -32.17 -34.75 0.96
CA SER A 65 -32.37 -34.57 -0.48
C SER A 65 -31.60 -35.60 -1.30
N ASN A 66 -32.13 -35.94 -2.49
CA ASN A 66 -31.44 -36.81 -3.43
C ASN A 66 -30.12 -36.18 -3.96
N TRP A 67 -29.25 -37.03 -4.50
CA TRP A 67 -27.94 -36.60 -4.99
C TRP A 67 -28.01 -35.56 -6.11
N GLY A 68 -29.06 -35.59 -6.95
CA GLY A 68 -29.25 -34.64 -8.05
C GLY A 68 -29.53 -33.22 -7.56
N THR A 69 -30.41 -33.08 -6.56
CA THR A 69 -30.69 -31.79 -5.92
C THR A 69 -29.44 -31.22 -5.24
N LYS A 70 -28.66 -32.06 -4.55
CA LYS A 70 -27.38 -31.64 -3.95
C LYS A 70 -26.39 -31.17 -5.01
N ALA A 71 -26.23 -31.93 -6.10
CA ALA A 71 -25.34 -31.56 -7.20
C ALA A 71 -25.71 -30.21 -7.81
N PHE A 72 -27.00 -29.96 -8.02
CA PHE A 72 -27.49 -28.69 -8.53
C PHE A 72 -27.25 -27.53 -7.56
N ALA A 73 -27.50 -27.74 -6.26
CA ALA A 73 -27.21 -26.73 -5.23
C ALA A 73 -25.70 -26.41 -5.15
N TYR A 74 -24.84 -27.44 -5.16
CA TYR A 74 -23.39 -27.26 -5.15
C TYR A 74 -22.88 -26.56 -6.39
N PHE A 75 -23.45 -26.85 -7.56
CA PHE A 75 -23.16 -26.12 -8.79
C PHE A 75 -23.45 -24.62 -8.63
N ILE A 76 -24.64 -24.26 -8.16
CA ILE A 76 -25.04 -22.86 -7.96
C ILE A 76 -24.12 -22.17 -6.95
N ILE A 77 -23.87 -22.79 -5.80
CA ILE A 77 -23.08 -22.19 -4.72
C ILE A 77 -21.64 -21.97 -5.17
N THR A 78 -20.98 -23.01 -5.69
CA THR A 78 -19.55 -22.93 -6.03
C THR A 78 -19.31 -22.07 -7.26
N THR A 79 -20.08 -22.26 -8.34
CA THR A 79 -19.96 -21.46 -9.57
C THR A 79 -20.40 -20.02 -9.33
N GLY A 80 -21.45 -19.79 -8.54
CA GLY A 80 -21.91 -18.45 -8.19
C GLY A 80 -20.90 -17.70 -7.34
N LEU A 81 -20.25 -18.36 -6.38
CA LEU A 81 -19.19 -17.78 -5.57
C LEU A 81 -17.95 -17.45 -6.43
N GLU A 82 -17.52 -18.37 -7.29
CA GLU A 82 -16.43 -18.13 -8.23
C GLU A 82 -16.75 -16.93 -9.12
N PHE A 83 -17.92 -16.92 -9.77
CA PHE A 83 -18.31 -15.81 -10.63
C PHE A 83 -18.38 -14.47 -9.89
N GLY A 84 -19.05 -14.43 -8.72
CA GLY A 84 -19.23 -13.22 -7.93
C GLY A 84 -17.90 -12.66 -7.42
N SER A 85 -17.02 -13.52 -6.91
CA SER A 85 -15.69 -13.10 -6.44
C SER A 85 -14.79 -12.62 -7.58
N GLY A 86 -14.85 -13.26 -8.75
CA GLY A 86 -14.17 -12.81 -9.97
C GLY A 86 -14.64 -11.43 -10.42
N LEU A 87 -15.96 -11.19 -10.42
CA LEU A 87 -16.53 -9.87 -10.74
C LEU A 87 -16.11 -8.80 -9.74
N VAL A 88 -16.17 -9.07 -8.44
CA VAL A 88 -15.76 -8.12 -7.38
C VAL A 88 -14.27 -7.76 -7.54
N ALA A 89 -13.42 -8.76 -7.76
CA ALA A 89 -11.99 -8.54 -7.96
C ALA A 89 -11.69 -7.70 -9.21
N GLN A 90 -12.39 -7.97 -10.33
CA GLN A 90 -12.20 -7.21 -11.55
C GLN A 90 -12.74 -5.79 -11.44
N TYR A 91 -13.94 -5.60 -10.89
CA TYR A 91 -14.59 -4.29 -10.83
C TYR A 91 -13.93 -3.35 -9.82
N PHE A 92 -13.76 -3.80 -8.57
CA PHE A 92 -13.26 -2.95 -7.48
C PHE A 92 -11.74 -2.86 -7.41
N PHE A 93 -11.04 -3.93 -7.77
CA PHE A 93 -9.58 -4.00 -7.61
C PHE A 93 -8.81 -3.98 -8.93
N GLN A 94 -9.52 -4.04 -10.07
CA GLN A 94 -8.92 -4.11 -11.41
C GLN A 94 -7.88 -5.25 -11.52
N ILE A 95 -8.18 -6.38 -10.86
CA ILE A 95 -7.32 -7.58 -10.83
C ILE A 95 -8.10 -8.76 -11.40
N ARG A 96 -7.40 -9.57 -12.18
CA ARG A 96 -7.89 -10.87 -12.65
C ARG A 96 -7.26 -11.99 -11.80
N LEU A 97 -8.06 -12.65 -10.97
CA LEU A 97 -7.58 -13.71 -10.05
C LEU A 97 -7.33 -15.06 -10.75
N TRP A 98 -8.12 -15.34 -11.79
CA TRP A 98 -8.00 -16.48 -12.71
C TRP A 98 -8.59 -16.09 -14.05
N ASP A 99 -8.25 -16.84 -15.10
CA ASP A 99 -8.78 -16.61 -16.44
C ASP A 99 -9.04 -17.94 -17.16
N TYR A 100 -10.31 -18.14 -17.54
CA TYR A 100 -10.79 -19.31 -18.27
C TYR A 100 -11.21 -18.97 -19.71
N SER A 101 -10.71 -17.85 -20.25
CA SER A 101 -11.05 -17.40 -21.62
C SER A 101 -10.68 -18.42 -22.70
N ASP A 102 -9.72 -19.29 -22.43
CA ASP A 102 -9.27 -20.38 -23.30
C ASP A 102 -10.13 -21.65 -23.20
N GLN A 103 -11.04 -21.73 -22.23
CA GLN A 103 -11.89 -22.91 -22.01
C GLN A 103 -13.20 -22.82 -22.80
N ARG A 104 -13.72 -23.98 -23.23
CA ARG A 104 -15.05 -24.08 -23.85
C ARG A 104 -16.16 -23.76 -22.84
N PHE A 105 -17.24 -23.15 -23.31
CA PHE A 105 -18.38 -22.71 -22.49
C PHE A 105 -17.97 -21.81 -21.32
N ASN A 106 -17.00 -20.92 -21.53
CA ASN A 106 -16.64 -19.90 -20.57
C ASN A 106 -17.60 -18.70 -20.64
N TYR A 107 -17.76 -17.99 -19.52
CA TYR A 107 -18.49 -16.73 -19.48
C TYR A 107 -17.57 -15.60 -19.00
N ARG A 108 -17.23 -14.68 -19.92
CA ARG A 108 -16.29 -13.55 -19.70
C ARG A 108 -14.95 -14.00 -19.09
N GLY A 109 -14.56 -15.25 -19.32
CA GLY A 109 -13.43 -15.95 -18.72
C GLY A 109 -13.44 -16.07 -17.17
N HIS A 110 -14.54 -15.74 -16.49
CA HIS A 110 -14.65 -15.83 -15.02
C HIS A 110 -15.03 -17.21 -14.53
N ILE A 111 -15.91 -17.89 -15.26
CA ILE A 111 -16.35 -19.26 -15.00
C ILE A 111 -16.35 -20.04 -16.31
N CYS A 112 -16.23 -21.36 -16.23
CA CYS A 112 -16.50 -22.24 -17.35
C CYS A 112 -17.10 -23.56 -16.87
N LEU A 113 -17.85 -24.22 -17.76
CA LEU A 113 -18.56 -25.45 -17.41
C LEU A 113 -17.62 -26.54 -16.87
N LYS A 114 -16.41 -26.67 -17.43
CA LYS A 114 -15.43 -27.67 -17.01
C LYS A 114 -15.05 -27.53 -15.53
N PHE A 115 -14.71 -26.32 -15.08
CA PHE A 115 -14.35 -26.07 -13.68
C PHE A 115 -15.57 -26.13 -12.77
N SER A 116 -16.74 -25.67 -13.22
CA SER A 116 -17.98 -25.87 -12.47
C SER A 116 -18.27 -27.34 -12.16
N LEU A 117 -18.01 -28.26 -13.10
CA LEU A 117 -18.16 -29.70 -12.86
C LEU A 117 -17.12 -30.22 -11.85
N TYR A 118 -15.87 -29.75 -11.91
CA TYR A 118 -14.87 -30.08 -10.90
C TYR A 118 -15.26 -29.58 -9.51
N TRP A 119 -15.87 -28.39 -9.42
CA TRP A 119 -16.36 -27.86 -8.15
C TRP A 119 -17.49 -28.68 -7.55
N ILE A 120 -18.40 -29.25 -8.36
CA ILE A 120 -19.42 -30.18 -7.86
C ILE A 120 -18.78 -31.42 -7.25
N LEU A 121 -17.82 -32.04 -7.96
CA LEU A 121 -17.11 -33.23 -7.47
C LEU A 121 -16.35 -32.93 -6.17
N LEU A 122 -15.68 -31.78 -6.10
CA LEU A 122 -15.00 -31.31 -4.89
C LEU A 122 -15.97 -31.00 -3.75
N ALA A 123 -17.18 -30.50 -4.03
CA ALA A 123 -18.20 -30.27 -3.02
C ALA A 123 -18.70 -31.59 -2.40
N PHE A 124 -18.90 -32.64 -3.21
CA PHE A 124 -19.20 -33.97 -2.69
C PHE A 124 -18.02 -34.58 -1.92
N ALA A 125 -16.79 -34.42 -2.40
CA ALA A 125 -15.60 -34.83 -1.65
C ALA A 125 -15.51 -34.08 -0.31
N PHE A 126 -15.87 -32.80 -0.28
CA PHE A 126 -15.96 -32.02 0.94
C PHE A 126 -17.03 -32.58 1.90
N GLU A 127 -18.24 -32.85 1.42
CA GLU A 127 -19.34 -33.42 2.23
C GLU A 127 -18.96 -34.79 2.83
N TYR A 128 -18.43 -35.71 2.02
CA TYR A 128 -18.25 -37.10 2.45
C TYR A 128 -16.87 -37.40 3.05
N ALA A 129 -15.81 -36.70 2.64
CA ALA A 129 -14.46 -36.99 3.10
C ALA A 129 -13.91 -35.94 4.08
N VAL A 130 -14.24 -34.66 3.91
CA VAL A 130 -13.65 -33.57 4.72
C VAL A 130 -14.52 -33.21 5.91
N LEU A 131 -15.84 -33.11 5.72
CA LEU A 131 -16.76 -32.62 6.73
C LEU A 131 -16.86 -33.54 7.98
N PRO A 132 -16.92 -34.88 7.87
CA PRO A 132 -16.99 -35.75 9.04
C PRO A 132 -15.80 -35.62 10.00
N PRO A 133 -14.52 -35.76 9.55
CA PRO A 133 -13.38 -35.58 10.46
C PRO A 133 -13.27 -34.14 10.97
N TYR A 134 -13.68 -33.15 10.15
CA TYR A 134 -13.72 -31.76 10.57
C TYR A 134 -14.74 -31.52 11.71
N GLN A 135 -15.92 -32.11 11.63
CA GLN A 135 -16.93 -32.03 12.69
C GLN A 135 -16.45 -32.69 13.99
N SER A 136 -15.77 -33.84 13.90
CA SER A 136 -15.13 -34.47 15.07
C SER A 136 -14.11 -33.53 15.71
N MET A 137 -13.25 -32.91 14.91
CA MET A 137 -12.28 -31.91 15.40
C MET A 137 -12.99 -30.71 16.05
N LEU A 138 -14.06 -30.21 15.45
CA LEU A 138 -14.82 -29.08 16.00
C LEU A 138 -15.35 -29.35 17.41
N VAL A 139 -15.86 -30.56 17.68
CA VAL A 139 -16.40 -30.91 19.01
C VAL A 139 -15.29 -31.00 20.07
N LEU A 140 -14.08 -31.41 19.67
CA LEU A 140 -12.92 -31.54 20.56
C LEU A 140 -12.33 -30.19 21.01
N LEU A 141 -12.51 -29.13 20.21
CA LEU A 141 -11.93 -27.82 20.48
C LEU A 141 -12.80 -26.98 21.42
N SER A 142 -12.17 -26.34 22.41
CA SER A 142 -12.87 -25.46 23.34
C SER A 142 -13.42 -24.20 22.65
N PRO A 143 -14.57 -23.65 23.08
CA PRO A 143 -15.13 -22.43 22.50
C PRO A 143 -14.18 -21.23 22.57
N VAL A 144 -13.40 -21.11 23.65
CA VAL A 144 -12.43 -20.02 23.84
C VAL A 144 -11.33 -20.09 22.78
N PHE A 145 -10.78 -21.29 22.54
CA PHE A 145 -9.76 -21.48 21.51
C PHE A 145 -10.28 -21.08 20.13
N LYS A 146 -11.51 -21.50 19.79
CA LYS A 146 -12.14 -21.16 18.51
C LYS A 146 -12.30 -19.65 18.34
N TRP A 147 -12.75 -18.94 19.38
CA TRP A 147 -12.87 -17.48 19.34
C TRP A 147 -11.52 -16.77 19.15
N ILE A 148 -10.48 -17.23 19.85
CA ILE A 148 -9.13 -16.65 19.72
C ILE A 148 -8.62 -16.81 18.28
N VAL A 149 -8.67 -18.03 17.72
CA VAL A 149 -8.19 -18.31 16.36
C VAL A 149 -9.01 -17.54 15.33
N ALA A 150 -10.34 -17.56 15.45
CA ALA A 150 -11.22 -16.86 14.52
C ALA A 150 -11.03 -15.34 14.59
N GLY A 151 -10.99 -14.78 15.80
CA GLY A 151 -10.80 -13.35 16.02
C GLY A 151 -9.45 -12.85 15.51
N ALA A 152 -8.37 -13.59 15.79
CA ALA A 152 -7.04 -13.25 15.29
C ALA A 152 -6.99 -13.30 13.76
N THR A 153 -7.48 -14.39 13.16
CA THR A 153 -7.45 -14.57 11.70
C THR A 153 -8.27 -13.49 10.99
N ILE A 154 -9.51 -13.24 11.45
CA ILE A 154 -10.39 -12.22 10.86
C ILE A 154 -9.80 -10.82 11.02
N SER A 155 -9.19 -10.51 12.17
CA SER A 155 -8.55 -9.20 12.40
C SER A 155 -7.37 -8.98 11.45
N ILE A 156 -6.48 -9.97 11.32
CA ILE A 156 -5.33 -9.90 10.41
C ILE A 156 -5.81 -9.79 8.95
N MET A 157 -6.80 -10.59 8.57
CA MET A 157 -7.40 -10.56 7.23
C MET A 157 -8.05 -9.21 6.92
N SER A 158 -8.72 -8.59 7.90
CA SER A 158 -9.33 -7.27 7.75
C SER A 158 -8.26 -6.18 7.58
N MET A 159 -7.19 -6.23 8.38
CA MET A 159 -6.07 -5.28 8.25
C MET A 159 -5.38 -5.40 6.88
N ASP A 160 -5.15 -6.61 6.39
CA ASP A 160 -4.55 -6.83 5.07
C ASP A 160 -5.49 -6.39 3.95
N PHE A 161 -6.79 -6.68 4.04
CA PHE A 161 -7.78 -6.17 3.09
C PHE A 161 -7.77 -4.64 3.04
N LEU A 162 -7.76 -3.96 4.20
CA LEU A 162 -7.67 -2.51 4.26
C LEU A 162 -6.37 -2.00 3.64
N ALA A 163 -5.23 -2.64 3.92
CA ALA A 163 -3.94 -2.26 3.33
C ALA A 163 -3.91 -2.44 1.81
N VAL A 164 -4.48 -3.53 1.30
CA VAL A 164 -4.60 -3.80 -0.15
C VAL A 164 -5.57 -2.80 -0.79
N ALA A 165 -6.74 -2.59 -0.21
CA ALA A 165 -7.74 -1.65 -0.71
C ALA A 165 -7.21 -0.22 -0.73
N ALA A 166 -6.62 0.26 0.37
CA ALA A 166 -6.00 1.58 0.44
C ALA A 166 -4.82 1.69 -0.55
N GLY A 167 -3.95 0.69 -0.61
CA GLY A 167 -2.82 0.69 -1.55
C GLY A 167 -3.25 0.67 -3.01
N ARG A 168 -4.45 0.16 -3.34
CA ARG A 168 -5.02 0.17 -4.69
C ARG A 168 -5.77 1.47 -4.98
N PHE A 169 -6.53 1.98 -4.02
CA PHE A 169 -7.22 3.26 -4.14
C PHE A 169 -6.23 4.43 -4.23
N LEU A 170 -5.11 4.35 -3.51
CA LEU A 170 -4.04 5.35 -3.53
C LEU A 170 -3.04 5.17 -4.68
N ARG A 171 -3.21 4.14 -5.54
CA ARG A 171 -2.37 4.00 -6.73
C ARG A 171 -2.84 5.00 -7.77
N LEU A 172 -1.99 6.00 -8.01
CA LEU A 172 -2.12 6.88 -9.15
C LEU A 172 -1.90 6.09 -10.44
N THR A 173 -2.72 6.38 -11.44
CA THR A 173 -2.49 5.97 -12.82
C THR A 173 -1.16 6.54 -13.33
N PRO A 174 -0.55 5.94 -14.37
CA PRO A 174 0.65 6.50 -14.99
C PRO A 174 0.46 7.97 -15.42
N GLU A 175 -0.70 8.31 -15.97
CA GLU A 175 -1.04 9.67 -16.39
C GLU A 175 -1.10 10.64 -15.21
N GLU A 176 -1.78 10.28 -14.11
CA GLU A 176 -1.80 11.10 -12.89
C GLU A 176 -0.42 11.26 -12.29
N LYS A 177 0.42 10.22 -12.37
CA LYS A 177 1.81 10.29 -11.93
C LYS A 177 2.61 11.28 -12.78
N THR A 178 2.48 11.24 -14.10
CA THR A 178 3.13 12.18 -15.01
C THR A 178 2.65 13.61 -14.78
N LEU A 179 1.34 13.82 -14.58
CA LEU A 179 0.79 15.13 -14.28
C LEU A 179 1.33 15.68 -12.95
N MET A 180 1.41 14.82 -11.92
CA MET A 180 1.97 15.17 -10.62
C MET A 180 3.47 15.52 -10.72
N GLU A 181 4.24 14.77 -11.51
CA GLU A 181 5.66 15.08 -11.78
C GLU A 181 5.82 16.41 -12.52
N ALA A 182 4.98 16.68 -13.53
CA ALA A 182 4.98 17.94 -14.26
C ALA A 182 4.63 19.14 -13.36
N GLU A 183 3.62 19.01 -12.48
CA GLU A 183 3.24 20.04 -11.51
C GLU A 183 4.40 20.38 -10.57
N PHE A 184 5.10 19.36 -10.05
CA PHE A 184 6.27 19.55 -9.20
C PHE A 184 7.37 20.32 -9.94
N VAL A 185 7.77 19.85 -11.11
CA VAL A 185 8.85 20.46 -11.90
C VAL A 185 8.53 21.89 -12.28
N ASN A 186 7.31 22.17 -12.75
CA ASN A 186 6.90 23.52 -13.15
C ASN A 186 6.89 24.50 -11.97
N THR A 187 6.60 24.02 -10.77
CA THR A 187 6.58 24.85 -9.56
C THR A 187 7.96 25.04 -8.96
N ALA A 188 8.80 24.00 -9.01
CA ALA A 188 10.14 24.00 -8.44
C ALA A 188 11.15 24.77 -9.30
N ARG A 189 11.07 24.63 -10.63
CA ARG A 189 12.06 25.16 -11.59
C ARG A 189 12.38 26.64 -11.40
N PRO A 190 11.41 27.57 -11.23
CA PRO A 190 11.72 28.99 -11.05
C PRO A 190 12.59 29.29 -9.81
N LEU A 191 12.56 28.44 -8.78
CA LEU A 191 13.44 28.57 -7.62
C LEU A 191 14.77 27.85 -7.82
N LEU A 192 14.76 26.66 -8.42
CA LEU A 192 15.98 25.89 -8.70
C LEU A 192 16.92 26.61 -9.68
N ASP A 193 16.36 27.38 -10.62
CA ASP A 193 17.13 28.19 -11.58
C ASP A 193 17.78 29.44 -10.94
N LEU A 194 17.43 29.80 -9.69
CA LEU A 194 18.07 30.91 -8.99
C LEU A 194 19.51 30.53 -8.62
N PRO A 195 20.52 31.37 -8.95
CA PRO A 195 21.93 31.09 -8.63
C PRO A 195 22.16 30.78 -7.16
N GLU A 196 21.43 31.45 -6.27
CA GLU A 196 21.48 31.29 -4.82
C GLU A 196 21.03 29.90 -4.37
N VAL A 197 19.95 29.37 -4.96
CA VAL A 197 19.47 28.01 -4.66
C VAL A 197 20.38 26.97 -5.30
N ALA A 198 20.78 27.15 -6.56
CA ALA A 198 21.71 26.27 -7.25
C ALA A 198 23.07 26.15 -6.52
N LYS A 199 23.51 27.22 -5.85
CA LYS A 199 24.74 27.24 -5.04
C LYS A 199 24.72 26.23 -3.89
N LEU A 200 23.54 25.77 -3.44
CA LEU A 200 23.42 24.74 -2.41
C LEU A 200 24.09 23.40 -2.81
N ALA A 201 24.30 23.15 -4.11
CA ALA A 201 25.04 21.99 -4.60
C ALA A 201 26.52 21.99 -4.16
N GLN A 202 27.07 23.14 -3.79
CA GLN A 202 28.47 23.28 -3.35
C GLN A 202 28.67 22.95 -1.87
N TYR A 203 27.58 22.82 -1.10
CA TYR A 203 27.64 22.62 0.33
C TYR A 203 27.19 21.21 0.70
N ASN A 204 28.01 20.53 1.49
CA ASN A 204 27.63 19.23 2.04
C ASN A 204 26.51 19.39 3.08
N HIS A 205 25.56 18.46 3.06
CA HIS A 205 24.56 18.31 4.11
C HIS A 205 24.94 17.10 4.97
N HIS A 206 24.81 15.87 4.44
CA HIS A 206 25.20 14.62 5.13
C HIS A 206 25.76 13.56 4.16
N ARG A 207 26.80 12.82 4.60
CA ARG A 207 27.33 11.59 3.98
C ARG A 207 27.47 11.57 2.43
N GLY A 208 27.94 12.68 1.86
CA GLY A 208 28.19 12.81 0.42
C GLY A 208 27.01 13.35 -0.40
N LYS A 209 25.90 13.70 0.26
CA LYS A 209 24.75 14.38 -0.33
C LYS A 209 24.91 15.90 -0.18
N THR A 210 24.64 16.63 -1.25
CA THR A 210 24.68 18.10 -1.23
C THR A 210 23.43 18.65 -0.55
N ARG A 211 23.48 19.93 -0.13
CA ARG A 211 22.30 20.59 0.44
C ARG A 211 21.19 20.77 -0.60
N LEU A 212 21.56 20.92 -1.88
CA LEU A 212 20.60 20.95 -2.98
C LEU A 212 19.82 19.62 -3.08
N ASP A 213 20.54 18.49 -3.09
CA ASP A 213 19.91 17.16 -3.13
C ASP A 213 18.95 16.95 -1.95
N HIS A 214 19.28 17.51 -0.77
CA HIS A 214 18.45 17.40 0.43
C HIS A 214 17.14 18.17 0.28
N VAL A 215 17.23 19.46 -0.07
CA VAL A 215 16.03 20.31 -0.18
C VAL A 215 15.11 19.86 -1.32
N GLU A 216 15.67 19.36 -2.43
CA GLU A 216 14.89 18.78 -3.53
C GLU A 216 14.13 17.52 -3.11
N GLU A 217 14.80 16.63 -2.37
CA GLU A 217 14.16 15.40 -1.88
C GLU A 217 13.04 15.71 -0.87
N VAL A 218 13.32 16.59 0.10
CA VAL A 218 12.32 17.04 1.07
C VAL A 218 11.14 17.68 0.34
N ALA A 219 11.37 18.57 -0.62
CA ALA A 219 10.32 19.20 -1.42
C ALA A 219 9.48 18.18 -2.18
N CYS A 220 10.10 17.21 -2.85
CA CYS A 220 9.40 16.17 -3.61
C CYS A 220 8.54 15.28 -2.71
N LEU A 221 9.08 14.82 -1.58
CA LEU A 221 8.35 13.95 -0.66
C LEU A 221 7.22 14.70 0.04
N SER A 222 7.46 15.92 0.51
CA SER A 222 6.44 16.77 1.11
C SER A 222 5.35 17.12 0.11
N PHE A 223 5.68 17.39 -1.16
CA PHE A 223 4.70 17.63 -2.21
C PHE A 223 3.74 16.44 -2.40
N ARG A 224 4.27 15.20 -2.44
CA ARG A 224 3.45 13.99 -2.54
C ARG A 224 2.49 13.83 -1.36
N TRP A 225 2.97 14.12 -0.15
CA TRP A 225 2.11 14.14 1.03
C TRP A 225 1.08 15.28 0.98
N GLY A 226 1.50 16.45 0.51
CA GLY A 226 0.64 17.62 0.29
C GLY A 226 -0.52 17.32 -0.66
N LYS A 227 -0.25 16.68 -1.81
CA LYS A 227 -1.30 16.25 -2.75
C LYS A 227 -2.29 15.29 -2.09
N ARG A 228 -1.79 14.28 -1.35
CA ARG A 228 -2.64 13.30 -0.65
C ARG A 228 -3.53 13.92 0.41
N LEU A 229 -3.02 14.93 1.11
CA LEU A 229 -3.72 15.64 2.17
C LEU A 229 -4.51 16.85 1.64
N SER A 230 -4.57 17.05 0.32
CA SER A 230 -5.21 18.20 -0.33
C SER A 230 -4.76 19.57 0.22
N LEU A 231 -3.46 19.69 0.50
CA LEU A 231 -2.84 20.90 1.02
C LEU A 231 -2.33 21.81 -0.11
N ASP A 232 -1.88 23.02 0.26
CA ASP A 232 -1.26 23.98 -0.66
C ASP A 232 0.13 23.50 -1.11
N THR A 233 0.14 22.76 -2.22
CA THR A 233 1.34 22.15 -2.78
C THR A 233 2.37 23.16 -3.25
N ARG A 234 1.92 24.32 -3.73
CA ARG A 234 2.82 25.40 -4.15
C ARG A 234 3.61 25.94 -2.96
N ALA A 235 2.95 26.21 -1.85
CA ALA A 235 3.62 26.65 -0.63
C ALA A 235 4.57 25.58 -0.08
N ILE A 236 4.18 24.30 -0.12
CA ILE A 236 5.05 23.18 0.28
C ILE A 236 6.32 23.14 -0.55
N ILE A 237 6.22 23.14 -1.88
CA ILE A 237 7.38 23.04 -2.77
C ILE A 237 8.32 24.22 -2.51
N ARG A 238 7.79 25.45 -2.50
CA ARG A 238 8.59 26.66 -2.35
C ARG A 238 9.23 26.74 -0.96
N GLY A 239 8.47 26.50 0.10
CA GLY A 239 8.98 26.53 1.46
C GLY A 239 10.03 25.44 1.71
N ALA A 240 9.81 24.22 1.19
CA ALA A 240 10.75 23.12 1.33
C ALA A 240 12.04 23.33 0.54
N LEU A 241 12.01 23.90 -0.67
CA LEU A 241 13.24 24.21 -1.41
C LEU A 241 14.11 25.27 -0.71
N LEU A 242 13.51 26.11 0.13
CA LEU A 242 14.15 27.25 0.76
C LEU A 242 14.45 27.04 2.26
N HIS A 243 14.00 25.94 2.87
CA HIS A 243 14.06 25.76 4.32
C HIS A 243 15.49 25.76 4.87
N ASP A 244 16.43 25.29 4.04
CA ASP A 244 17.84 25.08 4.36
C ASP A 244 18.77 26.02 3.59
N LEU A 245 18.26 27.19 3.18
CA LEU A 245 18.97 28.15 2.34
C LEU A 245 20.05 28.93 3.12
N PHE A 246 21.20 28.30 3.37
CA PHE A 246 22.40 28.92 3.92
C PHE A 246 23.67 28.43 3.22
N TYR A 247 24.77 29.19 3.34
CA TYR A 247 25.95 29.07 2.46
C TYR A 247 27.27 28.84 3.21
N TYR A 248 27.23 28.05 4.28
CA TYR A 248 28.42 27.69 5.05
C TYR A 248 28.35 26.20 5.45
N ASP A 249 29.50 25.64 5.83
CA ASP A 249 29.58 24.32 6.46
C ASP A 249 29.30 24.46 7.96
N TRP A 250 28.25 23.83 8.47
CA TRP A 250 27.87 23.99 9.88
C TRP A 250 28.76 23.20 10.85
N LEU A 251 29.57 22.25 10.37
CA LEU A 251 30.51 21.49 11.21
C LEU A 251 31.77 22.29 11.53
N HIS A 252 32.17 23.18 10.62
CA HIS A 252 33.44 23.91 10.70
C HIS A 252 33.27 25.43 10.77
N ASP A 253 32.19 25.96 10.20
CA ASP A 253 31.91 27.39 10.07
C ASP A 253 30.53 27.78 10.62
N GLY A 254 30.26 29.08 10.63
CA GLY A 254 28.94 29.63 10.89
C GLY A 254 28.64 29.92 12.37
N PRO A 255 27.39 30.29 12.67
CA PRO A 255 27.00 30.75 14.00
C PRO A 255 26.91 29.60 14.99
N ARG A 256 27.31 29.85 16.25
CA ARG A 256 27.05 28.94 17.37
C ARG A 256 25.56 28.65 17.50
N LEU A 257 25.21 27.44 17.99
CA LEU A 257 23.83 26.97 18.11
C LEU A 257 23.10 26.92 16.76
N HIS A 258 23.78 26.41 15.72
CA HIS A 258 23.28 26.32 14.35
C HIS A 258 21.83 25.81 14.25
N GLY A 259 21.50 24.70 14.93
CA GLY A 259 20.16 24.10 14.92
C GLY A 259 19.02 25.05 15.38
N PHE A 260 19.34 26.06 16.18
CA PHE A 260 18.39 27.07 16.69
C PHE A 260 18.43 28.40 15.92
N ARG A 261 19.24 28.49 14.86
CA ARG A 261 19.48 29.75 14.14
C ARG A 261 19.33 29.65 12.64
N HIS A 262 19.68 28.52 12.03
CA HIS A 262 19.68 28.41 10.57
C HIS A 262 18.29 28.61 9.96
N HIS A 263 17.21 28.15 10.59
CA HIS A 263 15.84 28.44 10.15
C HIS A 263 15.52 29.95 10.07
N THR A 264 16.22 30.79 10.84
CA THR A 264 16.11 32.26 10.74
C THR A 264 16.94 32.80 9.59
N ILE A 265 18.17 32.31 9.45
CA ILE A 265 19.10 32.69 8.38
C ILE A 265 18.54 32.30 7.01
N ALA A 266 18.01 31.08 6.90
CA ALA A 266 17.35 30.58 5.71
C ALA A 266 16.13 31.43 5.34
N LEU A 267 15.32 31.84 6.32
CA LEU A 267 14.19 32.73 6.07
C LEU A 267 14.65 34.11 5.57
N GLU A 268 15.70 34.68 6.15
CA GLU A 268 16.25 35.98 5.71
C GLU A 268 16.83 35.90 4.30
N ASN A 269 17.60 34.86 4.00
CA ASN A 269 18.12 34.58 2.66
C ASN A 269 17.00 34.33 1.64
N ALA A 270 15.95 33.61 2.02
CA ALA A 270 14.83 33.33 1.13
C ALA A 270 14.06 34.62 0.76
N ARG A 271 13.88 35.52 1.73
CA ARG A 271 13.24 36.82 1.52
C ARG A 271 14.03 37.78 0.63
N SER A 272 15.35 37.63 0.55
CA SER A 272 16.17 38.48 -0.32
C SER A 272 16.14 38.06 -1.79
N ILE A 273 15.81 36.79 -2.09
CA ILE A 273 15.83 36.24 -3.46
C ILE A 273 14.43 36.03 -4.07
N THR A 274 13.38 35.93 -3.25
CA THR A 274 11.99 35.79 -3.73
C THR A 274 10.98 36.39 -2.74
N GLY A 275 9.83 36.82 -3.26
CA GLY A 275 8.66 37.09 -2.42
C GLY A 275 8.15 35.79 -1.77
N LEU A 276 7.79 35.86 -0.48
CA LEU A 276 7.26 34.74 0.29
C LEU A 276 5.86 35.04 0.83
N THR A 277 4.99 34.04 0.82
CA THR A 277 3.74 34.09 1.59
C THR A 277 4.00 33.83 3.07
N GLU A 278 3.05 34.20 3.95
CA GLU A 278 3.12 33.89 5.39
C GLU A 278 3.28 32.38 5.65
N LYS A 279 2.61 31.54 4.84
CA LYS A 279 2.69 30.09 4.93
C LYS A 279 4.07 29.57 4.53
N GLU A 280 4.63 30.06 3.43
CA GLU A 280 6.00 29.72 2.98
C GLU A 280 7.04 30.13 4.04
N ALA A 281 6.88 31.32 4.62
CA ALA A 281 7.74 31.80 5.69
C ALA A 281 7.63 30.92 6.96
N ASP A 282 6.42 30.49 7.33
CA ASP A 282 6.21 29.57 8.45
C ASP A 282 6.86 28.20 8.20
N ILE A 283 6.73 27.64 6.99
CA ILE A 283 7.40 26.40 6.59
C ILE A 283 8.91 26.50 6.85
N ILE A 284 9.56 27.53 6.30
CA ILE A 284 11.01 27.74 6.45
C ILE A 284 11.37 27.97 7.93
N LYS A 285 10.59 28.75 8.67
CA LYS A 285 10.92 29.12 10.04
C LYS A 285 10.75 27.97 11.04
N LYS A 286 9.88 26.99 10.74
CA LYS A 286 9.40 25.96 11.67
C LYS A 286 9.78 24.53 11.30
N HIS A 287 10.52 24.32 10.20
CA HIS A 287 10.86 22.99 9.71
C HIS A 287 11.61 22.13 10.76
N MET A 288 12.37 22.74 11.66
CA MET A 288 13.09 22.04 12.73
C MET A 288 12.24 21.70 13.97
N TRP A 289 10.92 21.85 13.95
CA TRP A 289 10.11 21.45 15.10
C TRP A 289 10.27 19.92 15.36
N PRO A 290 10.47 19.46 16.62
CA PRO A 290 10.32 20.16 17.90
C PRO A 290 11.58 20.88 18.43
N LEU A 291 12.71 20.84 17.72
CA LEU A 291 13.93 21.58 18.11
C LEU A 291 13.68 23.09 18.11
N THR A 292 12.97 23.61 17.10
CA THR A 292 12.32 24.92 17.22
C THR A 292 11.07 24.77 18.07
N VAL A 293 11.14 25.18 19.34
CA VAL A 293 10.10 24.96 20.37
C VAL A 293 8.71 25.47 19.95
N ILE A 294 8.64 26.48 19.10
CA ILE A 294 7.35 27.02 18.64
C ILE A 294 6.81 26.11 17.52
N PRO A 295 5.61 25.53 17.67
CA PRO A 295 5.06 24.60 16.69
C PRO A 295 4.70 25.24 15.34
N PRO A 296 4.63 24.44 14.26
CA PRO A 296 4.15 24.88 12.96
C PRO A 296 2.70 25.37 13.02
N ARG A 297 2.37 26.47 12.33
CA ARG A 297 1.00 27.02 12.31
C ARG A 297 0.12 26.38 11.23
N HIS A 298 0.74 25.89 10.18
CA HIS A 298 0.07 25.29 9.03
C HIS A 298 0.39 23.79 8.92
N MET A 299 -0.54 23.03 8.34
CA MET A 299 -0.32 21.59 8.08
C MET A 299 0.81 21.36 7.08
N GLU A 300 0.97 22.27 6.11
CA GLU A 300 2.08 22.29 5.17
C GLU A 300 3.43 22.37 5.89
N SER A 301 3.54 23.26 6.88
CA SER A 301 4.73 23.41 7.72
C SER A 301 5.03 22.15 8.53
N LEU A 302 4.00 21.50 9.08
CA LEU A 302 4.16 20.23 9.80
C LEU A 302 4.62 19.10 8.87
N VAL A 303 4.04 18.99 7.67
CA VAL A 303 4.44 18.00 6.66
C VAL A 303 5.91 18.16 6.28
N VAL A 304 6.35 19.39 6.00
CA VAL A 304 7.75 19.67 5.66
C VAL A 304 8.67 19.33 6.83
N SER A 305 8.32 19.71 8.06
CA SER A 305 9.10 19.42 9.26
C SER A 305 9.29 17.92 9.51
N LEU A 306 8.21 17.13 9.38
CA LEU A 306 8.28 15.68 9.57
C LEU A 306 9.08 14.98 8.46
N VAL A 307 8.91 15.43 7.21
CA VAL A 307 9.63 14.87 6.06
C VAL A 307 11.12 15.21 6.14
N ASP A 308 11.48 16.43 6.50
CA ASP A 308 12.86 16.85 6.72
C ASP A 308 13.54 15.99 7.80
N THR A 309 12.90 15.86 8.96
CA THR A 309 13.39 15.00 10.05
C THR A 309 13.57 13.56 9.59
N PHE A 310 12.62 13.02 8.81
CA PHE A 310 12.72 11.67 8.26
C PHE A 310 13.89 11.52 7.28
N CYS A 311 14.08 12.47 6.36
CA CYS A 311 15.17 12.44 5.38
C CYS A 311 16.52 12.51 6.09
N SER A 312 16.69 13.45 7.01
CA SER A 312 17.89 13.61 7.82
C SER A 312 18.18 12.33 8.63
N ALA A 313 17.19 11.79 9.35
CA ALA A 313 17.36 10.54 10.10
C ALA A 313 17.73 9.34 9.22
N ARG A 314 17.09 9.21 8.05
CA ARG A 314 17.38 8.13 7.09
C ARG A 314 18.79 8.24 6.51
N ASP A 315 19.24 9.46 6.22
CA ASP A 315 20.58 9.73 5.69
C ASP A 315 21.65 9.42 6.77
N TYR A 316 21.35 9.62 8.05
CA TYR A 316 22.17 9.16 9.18
C TYR A 316 22.13 7.64 9.42
N LEU A 317 21.01 6.97 9.18
CA LEU A 317 20.86 5.52 9.45
C LEU A 317 21.33 4.63 8.28
N SER A 318 21.32 5.13 7.05
CA SER A 318 21.82 4.40 5.88
C SER A 318 23.35 4.29 5.93
N MET A 319 23.84 3.31 6.68
CA MET A 319 25.19 2.81 6.57
C MET A 319 25.27 1.88 5.36
N LYS A 320 26.20 2.15 4.45
CA LYS A 320 26.79 1.16 3.54
C LYS A 320 25.85 0.67 2.41
N LYS A 321 25.62 1.53 1.41
CA LYS A 321 25.51 1.12 -0.01
C LYS A 321 25.70 2.34 -0.90
N GLN A 322 26.92 2.55 -1.39
CA GLN A 322 27.06 3.16 -2.71
C GLN A 322 26.45 2.15 -3.68
N ASP A 323 25.22 2.39 -4.09
CA ASP A 323 24.83 2.35 -5.51
C ASP A 323 23.34 2.70 -5.66
N LYS A 324 23.14 3.75 -6.47
CA LYS A 324 21.92 4.35 -7.01
C LYS A 324 21.12 5.31 -6.10
N PRO A 325 20.90 6.56 -6.54
CA PRO A 325 19.92 7.44 -5.92
C PRO A 325 18.53 6.81 -6.03
N THR A 326 17.73 6.99 -4.98
CA THR A 326 16.38 6.45 -4.87
C THR A 326 15.56 6.86 -6.10
N GLU A 327 15.16 5.86 -6.89
CA GLU A 327 14.50 6.00 -8.19
C GLU A 327 13.22 6.86 -8.14
N ALA A 328 12.62 7.01 -6.96
CA ALA A 328 11.42 7.81 -6.75
C ALA A 328 11.69 9.31 -6.56
N ALA A 329 12.85 9.76 -6.10
CA ALA A 329 13.18 11.19 -5.98
C ALA A 329 13.90 11.69 -7.25
N SER A 330 14.83 10.88 -7.77
CA SER A 330 15.56 11.18 -9.01
C SER A 330 14.63 11.34 -10.23
N ARG A 331 13.58 10.50 -10.36
CA ARG A 331 12.59 10.62 -11.47
C ARG A 331 11.73 11.89 -11.42
N CYS A 332 11.56 12.51 -10.24
CA CYS A 332 10.80 13.75 -10.12
C CYS A 332 11.62 14.99 -10.47
N VAL A 333 12.94 14.94 -10.26
CA VAL A 333 13.86 16.05 -10.53
C VAL A 333 14.39 16.00 -11.97
N HIS A 334 14.63 14.78 -12.50
CA HIS A 334 15.09 14.54 -13.85
C HIS A 334 14.17 13.53 -14.55
N PRO A 335 13.06 13.97 -15.19
CA PRO A 335 12.28 13.09 -16.04
C PRO A 335 13.11 12.70 -17.27
N GLU A 336 13.24 11.40 -17.54
CA GLU A 336 13.90 10.96 -18.78
C GLU A 336 13.14 11.50 -20.00
N PRO A 337 13.84 11.97 -21.06
CA PRO A 337 13.19 12.39 -22.28
C PRO A 337 12.43 11.18 -22.84
N GLY A 338 11.12 11.36 -23.03
CA GLY A 338 10.23 10.32 -23.55
C GLY A 338 10.80 9.73 -24.83
N ASP A 339 10.88 8.40 -24.85
CA ASP A 339 11.26 7.60 -26.02
C ASP A 339 10.17 7.82 -27.09
N GLU A 340 10.31 8.90 -27.87
CA GLU A 340 9.57 9.15 -29.10
C GLU A 340 10.03 8.13 -30.14
N LYS A 341 9.60 6.88 -29.96
CA LYS A 341 9.80 5.83 -30.95
C LYS A 341 8.73 5.90 -32.02
N ARG A 342 9.17 6.53 -33.11
CA ARG A 342 8.74 6.40 -34.50
C ARG A 342 8.50 4.95 -34.93
#